data_AF-A0A7S0BRR0-F1
#
_entry.id   AF-A0A7S0BRR0-F1
#
_cell.length_a   1.000
_cell.length_b   1.000
_cell.length_c   1.000
_cell.angle_alpha   90.00
_cell.angle_beta   90.00
_cell.angle_gamma   90.00
#
_symmetry.space_group_name_H-M   'P 1'
#
loop_
_entity.id
_entity.type
_entity.pdbx_description
1 polymer ?
#
loop_
_entity_poly.entity_id
_entity_poly.type
_entity_poly.pdbx_seq_one_letter_code
_entity_poly.pdbx_strand_id
1 'polypeptide(L)'
;MSLVRGSSSLRRFSVQKWQSLSTASFSRPMSSKVTMDDEHDEHDEELVPLAGTKTYENLREAFAKKAMAMARYEYYAQKADVEGLTHAAQVLRGISNSAKEQAFGHMEFLDEGDEEETEASSTDMNIESCLAHERKEFEEKYPTWAEVAYEENLSDVGTWMETLRNTSFNNMRTLQKLQDAVEELYKEAEEEDAMSRGQNGRTNEGN
;
A
#
# COMPACT_ATOMS: atom_id res chain seq x y z
N MET A 1 23.76 -27.79 4.44
CA MET A 1 22.75 -28.46 3.59
C MET A 1 21.65 -27.46 3.32
N SER A 2 21.58 -27.00 2.07
CA SER A 2 20.63 -25.98 1.60
C SER A 2 19.25 -26.62 1.42
N LEU A 3 18.23 -26.05 2.05
CA LEU A 3 16.83 -26.41 1.85
C LEU A 3 16.18 -25.33 1.00
N VAL A 4 15.97 -25.68 -0.27
CA VAL A 4 15.21 -24.93 -1.27
C VAL A 4 13.76 -24.82 -0.77
N ARG A 5 13.30 -23.60 -0.48
CA ARG A 5 11.88 -23.33 -0.23
C ARG A 5 11.15 -23.15 -1.56
N GLY A 6 10.00 -23.82 -1.65
CA GLY A 6 9.21 -23.96 -2.85
C GLY A 6 8.61 -22.65 -3.37
N SER A 7 8.52 -22.61 -4.69
CA SER A 7 7.87 -21.61 -5.53
C SER A 7 6.46 -21.26 -5.03
N SER A 8 6.27 -19.98 -4.70
CA SER A 8 4.96 -19.39 -4.45
C SER A 8 4.24 -19.22 -5.80
N SER A 9 3.16 -19.98 -5.96
CA SER A 9 2.20 -19.86 -7.06
C SER A 9 1.63 -18.43 -7.11
N LEU A 10 1.95 -17.72 -8.18
CA LEU A 10 1.46 -16.39 -8.54
C LEU A 10 -0.07 -16.38 -8.58
N ARG A 11 -0.70 -15.70 -7.61
CA ARG A 11 -2.11 -15.29 -7.75
C ARG A 11 -2.13 -13.95 -8.46
N ARG A 12 -2.28 -13.96 -9.78
CA ARG A 12 -2.79 -12.77 -10.51
C ARG A 12 -4.23 -12.52 -10.05
N PHE A 13 -4.43 -11.71 -9.03
CA PHE A 13 -5.75 -11.15 -8.75
C PHE A 13 -6.03 -10.01 -9.74
N SER A 14 -7.06 -10.23 -10.55
CA SER A 14 -7.37 -9.49 -11.77
C SER A 14 -7.88 -8.07 -11.53
N VAL A 15 -7.29 -7.10 -12.25
CA VAL A 15 -7.77 -5.72 -12.51
C VAL A 15 -9.26 -5.65 -12.91
N GLN A 16 -9.86 -6.76 -13.33
CA GLN A 16 -11.28 -6.83 -13.73
C GLN A 16 -12.28 -6.55 -12.60
N LYS A 17 -11.89 -6.66 -11.32
CA LYS A 17 -12.86 -6.42 -10.22
C LYS A 17 -13.26 -4.93 -10.12
N TRP A 18 -12.35 -4.02 -10.45
CA TRP A 18 -12.59 -2.57 -10.31
C TRP A 18 -13.20 -1.89 -11.55
N GLN A 19 -12.99 -2.43 -12.76
CA GLN A 19 -13.65 -1.89 -13.97
C GLN A 19 -15.17 -2.16 -13.98
N SER A 20 -15.65 -3.18 -13.25
CA SER A 20 -17.08 -3.53 -13.19
C SER A 20 -17.97 -2.51 -12.44
N LEU A 21 -17.38 -1.59 -11.67
CA LEU A 21 -18.11 -0.55 -10.93
C LEU A 21 -18.17 0.80 -11.65
N SER A 22 -17.51 0.93 -12.81
CA SER A 22 -17.47 2.17 -13.59
C SER A 22 -17.58 1.85 -15.08
N THR A 23 -18.80 1.67 -15.56
CA THR A 23 -19.33 2.18 -16.86
C THR A 23 -20.66 1.51 -17.18
N ALA A 24 -21.76 2.27 -17.04
CA ALA A 24 -23.01 1.96 -17.69
C ALA A 24 -22.98 2.53 -19.13
N SER A 25 -23.24 1.64 -20.09
CA SER A 25 -23.71 1.88 -21.47
C SER A 25 -22.83 2.65 -22.45
N PHE A 26 -22.22 1.90 -23.37
CA PHE A 26 -22.22 2.26 -24.79
C PHE A 26 -22.28 0.99 -25.65
N SER A 27 -23.44 0.74 -26.27
CA SER A 27 -23.64 -0.38 -27.20
C SER A 27 -23.32 0.08 -28.63
N ARG A 28 -22.47 -0.67 -29.36
CA ARG A 28 -22.31 -0.57 -30.82
C ARG A 28 -22.67 -1.92 -31.47
N PRO A 29 -23.28 -1.91 -32.67
CA PRO A 29 -23.73 -3.15 -33.34
C PRO A 29 -22.60 -3.85 -34.13
N MET A 30 -22.74 -5.18 -34.27
CA MET A 30 -21.87 -6.10 -34.99
C MET A 30 -22.05 -6.07 -36.52
N SER A 31 -20.93 -6.09 -37.26
CA SER A 31 -20.70 -6.73 -38.58
C SER A 31 -19.21 -6.54 -38.91
N SER A 32 -18.41 -7.44 -39.49
CA SER A 32 -18.61 -8.60 -40.37
C SER A 32 -17.47 -9.63 -40.16
N LYS A 33 -17.72 -10.91 -40.47
CA LYS A 33 -16.74 -12.00 -40.42
C LYS A 33 -15.49 -11.70 -41.27
N VAL A 34 -14.33 -11.67 -40.63
CA VAL A 34 -13.01 -11.89 -41.24
C VAL A 34 -12.59 -13.30 -40.85
N THR A 35 -12.31 -14.16 -41.82
CA THR A 35 -11.65 -15.44 -41.58
C THR A 35 -10.17 -15.15 -41.36
N MET A 36 -9.70 -15.31 -40.13
CA MET A 36 -8.28 -15.35 -39.79
C MET A 36 -7.82 -16.80 -39.93
N ASP A 37 -6.86 -17.02 -40.81
CA ASP A 37 -6.06 -18.24 -40.84
C ASP A 37 -5.27 -18.28 -39.51
N ASP A 38 -5.62 -19.25 -38.67
CA ASP A 38 -5.13 -19.39 -37.30
C ASP A 38 -3.82 -20.20 -37.32
N GLU A 39 -2.73 -19.54 -37.74
CA GLU A 39 -1.38 -19.97 -37.36
C GLU A 39 -1.15 -19.46 -35.93
N HIS A 40 -1.58 -20.26 -34.95
CA HIS A 40 -1.22 -20.06 -33.54
C HIS A 40 0.28 -20.38 -33.38
N ASP A 41 1.11 -19.36 -33.56
CA ASP A 41 2.50 -19.37 -33.13
C ASP A 41 2.49 -19.28 -31.59
N GLU A 42 2.78 -20.39 -30.91
CA GLU A 42 2.94 -20.45 -29.46
C GLU A 42 4.22 -19.67 -29.09
N HIS A 43 4.11 -18.36 -29.00
CA HIS A 43 5.11 -17.55 -28.32
C HIS A 43 4.96 -17.78 -26.81
N ASP A 44 5.90 -18.52 -26.23
CA ASP A 44 6.17 -18.48 -24.79
C ASP A 44 6.47 -17.01 -24.42
N GLU A 45 5.45 -16.27 -23.96
CA GLU A 45 5.63 -14.90 -23.47
C GLU A 45 6.51 -14.93 -22.22
N GLU A 46 7.81 -14.66 -22.40
CA GLU A 46 8.76 -14.48 -21.30
C GLU A 46 8.27 -13.33 -20.40
N LEU A 47 7.83 -13.67 -19.19
CA LEU A 47 7.33 -12.71 -18.21
C LEU A 47 8.47 -11.82 -17.73
N VAL A 48 8.49 -10.58 -18.20
CA VAL A 48 9.45 -9.56 -17.75
C VAL A 48 9.09 -9.11 -16.33
N PRO A 49 10.01 -9.23 -15.34
CA PRO A 49 9.80 -8.70 -14.00
C PRO A 49 9.60 -7.17 -14.04
N LEU A 50 8.73 -6.65 -13.17
CA LEU A 50 8.47 -5.21 -13.13
C LEU A 50 9.66 -4.44 -12.57
N ALA A 51 10.31 -4.98 -11.53
CA ALA A 51 11.49 -4.38 -10.89
C ALA A 51 12.60 -4.07 -11.91
N GLY A 52 13.23 -2.90 -11.77
CA GLY A 52 14.30 -2.44 -12.67
C GLY A 52 13.85 -1.95 -14.04
N THR A 53 12.55 -1.98 -14.36
CA THR A 53 12.02 -1.40 -15.60
C THR A 53 11.71 0.08 -15.46
N LYS A 54 11.70 0.82 -16.58
CA LYS A 54 11.16 2.18 -16.62
C LYS A 54 9.66 2.25 -16.26
N THR A 55 8.93 1.15 -16.46
CA THR A 55 7.53 1.05 -16.08
C THR A 55 7.37 1.10 -14.56
N TYR A 56 8.26 0.43 -13.82
CA TYR A 56 8.30 0.52 -12.36
C TYR A 56 8.57 1.95 -11.87
N GLU A 57 9.55 2.62 -12.46
CA GLU A 57 9.84 4.04 -12.14
C GLU A 57 8.62 4.94 -12.41
N ASN A 58 7.93 4.74 -13.55
CA ASN A 58 6.71 5.48 -13.88
C ASN A 58 5.58 5.22 -12.88
N LEU A 59 5.44 3.97 -12.40
CA LEU A 59 4.44 3.61 -11.38
C LEU A 59 4.73 4.29 -10.04
N ARG A 60 6.00 4.34 -9.63
CA ARG A 60 6.42 5.06 -8.42
C ARG A 60 6.13 6.55 -8.51
N GLU A 61 6.49 7.16 -9.64
CA GLU A 61 6.21 8.58 -9.86
C GLU A 61 4.69 8.85 -9.86
N ALA A 62 3.91 7.96 -10.49
CA ALA A 62 2.46 8.06 -10.49
C ALA A 62 1.87 7.91 -9.07
N PHE A 63 2.34 6.93 -8.29
CA PHE A 63 1.96 6.75 -6.88
C PHE A 63 2.19 8.03 -6.07
N ALA A 64 3.42 8.58 -6.10
CA ALA A 64 3.75 9.81 -5.38
C ALA A 64 2.88 10.99 -5.84
N LYS A 65 2.63 11.13 -7.15
CA LYS A 65 1.75 12.16 -7.71
C LYS A 65 0.31 12.03 -7.24
N LYS A 66 -0.23 10.81 -7.16
CA LYS A 66 -1.60 10.55 -6.68
C LYS A 66 -1.73 10.77 -5.18
N ALA A 67 -0.76 10.34 -4.38
CA ALA A 67 -0.71 10.61 -2.94
C ALA A 67 -0.68 12.12 -2.64
N MET A 68 0.18 12.87 -3.35
CA MET A 68 0.20 14.34 -3.24
C MET A 68 -1.11 14.99 -3.71
N ALA A 69 -1.73 14.48 -4.77
CA ALA A 69 -2.99 15.02 -5.29
C ALA A 69 -4.15 14.81 -4.30
N MET A 70 -4.25 13.62 -3.70
CA MET A 70 -5.22 13.32 -2.63
C MET A 70 -5.13 14.36 -1.51
N ALA A 71 -3.94 14.57 -0.94
CA ALA A 71 -3.74 15.53 0.14
C ALA A 71 -4.13 16.97 -0.26
N ARG A 72 -3.78 17.40 -1.48
CA ARG A 72 -4.15 18.74 -1.99
C ARG A 72 -5.65 18.91 -2.13
N TYR A 73 -6.35 17.93 -2.72
CA TYR A 73 -7.79 18.05 -2.93
C TYR A 73 -8.56 18.05 -1.60
N GLU A 74 -8.12 17.24 -0.63
CA GLU A 74 -8.72 17.28 0.72
C GLU A 74 -8.51 18.63 1.40
N TYR A 75 -7.29 19.18 1.34
CA TYR A 75 -7.00 20.51 1.88
C TYR A 75 -7.83 21.62 1.21
N TYR A 76 -7.99 21.56 -0.11
CA TYR A 76 -8.84 22.52 -0.84
C TYR A 76 -10.32 22.35 -0.52
N ALA A 77 -10.78 21.13 -0.25
CA ALA A 77 -12.15 20.92 0.20
C ALA A 77 -12.41 21.55 1.56
N GLN A 78 -11.47 21.44 2.51
CA GLN A 78 -11.57 22.10 3.81
C GLN A 78 -11.61 23.63 3.65
N LYS A 79 -10.80 24.19 2.74
CA LYS A 79 -10.84 25.61 2.43
C LYS A 79 -12.20 26.03 1.85
N ALA A 80 -12.75 25.25 0.92
CA ALA A 80 -14.06 25.51 0.34
C ALA A 80 -15.19 25.47 1.39
N ASP A 81 -15.10 24.60 2.41
CA ASP A 81 -16.06 24.60 3.53
C ASP A 81 -15.99 25.88 4.36
N VAL A 82 -14.79 26.37 4.67
CA VAL A 82 -14.59 27.64 5.39
C VAL A 82 -15.17 28.82 4.59
N GLU A 83 -15.07 28.77 3.26
CA GLU A 83 -15.64 29.76 2.34
C GLU A 83 -17.16 29.60 2.13
N GLY A 84 -17.78 28.56 2.69
CA GLY A 84 -19.22 28.28 2.53
C GLY A 84 -19.60 27.68 1.17
N LEU A 85 -18.62 27.24 0.38
CA LEU A 85 -18.82 26.64 -0.95
C LEU A 85 -19.04 25.12 -0.85
N THR A 86 -20.12 24.72 -0.18
CA THR A 86 -20.39 23.31 0.17
C THR A 86 -20.35 22.35 -1.02
N HIS A 87 -20.89 22.75 -2.18
CA HIS A 87 -20.87 21.88 -3.36
C HIS A 87 -19.44 21.68 -3.91
N ALA A 88 -18.63 22.73 -3.93
CA ALA A 88 -17.23 22.62 -4.36
C ALA A 88 -16.44 21.71 -3.42
N ALA A 89 -16.65 21.85 -2.10
CA ALA A 89 -16.02 20.99 -1.11
C ALA A 89 -16.39 19.51 -1.30
N GLN A 90 -17.67 19.20 -1.57
CA GLN A 90 -18.12 17.84 -1.86
C GLN A 90 -17.45 17.25 -3.10
N VAL A 91 -17.38 18.01 -4.19
CA VAL A 91 -16.73 17.56 -5.43
C VAL A 91 -15.23 17.31 -5.21
N LEU A 92 -14.54 18.23 -4.53
CA LEU A 92 -13.11 18.08 -4.24
C LEU A 92 -12.82 16.85 -3.37
N ARG A 93 -13.64 16.57 -2.35
CA ARG A 93 -13.54 15.32 -1.57
C ARG A 93 -13.76 14.08 -2.42
N GLY A 94 -14.72 14.11 -3.34
CA GLY A 94 -14.94 13.02 -4.29
C GLY A 94 -13.69 12.73 -5.13
N ILE A 95 -13.03 13.78 -5.62
CA ILE A 95 -11.78 13.66 -6.39
C ILE A 95 -10.62 13.18 -5.51
N SER A 96 -10.52 13.67 -4.26
CA SER A 96 -9.54 13.20 -3.27
C SER A 96 -9.65 11.69 -3.04
N ASN A 97 -10.87 11.18 -2.83
CA ASN A 97 -11.14 9.75 -2.68
C ASN A 97 -10.76 8.95 -3.93
N SER A 98 -11.09 9.44 -5.13
CA SER A 98 -10.70 8.76 -6.37
C SER A 98 -9.17 8.76 -6.56
N ALA A 99 -8.46 9.82 -6.16
CA ALA A 99 -6.99 9.85 -6.18
C ALA A 99 -6.39 8.83 -5.20
N LYS A 100 -7.00 8.64 -4.03
CA LYS A 100 -6.62 7.60 -3.07
C LYS A 100 -6.75 6.20 -3.68
N GLU A 101 -7.88 5.90 -4.33
CA GLU A 101 -8.10 4.62 -5.02
C GLU A 101 -7.04 4.39 -6.11
N GLN A 102 -6.69 5.43 -6.87
CA GLN A 102 -5.63 5.34 -7.89
C GLN A 102 -4.25 5.10 -7.27
N ALA A 103 -3.93 5.73 -6.13
CA ALA A 103 -2.68 5.49 -5.42
C ALA A 103 -2.60 4.03 -4.93
N PHE A 104 -3.69 3.49 -4.39
CA PHE A 104 -3.75 2.07 -3.98
C PHE A 104 -3.60 1.13 -5.18
N GLY A 105 -4.23 1.43 -6.32
CA GLY A 105 -4.04 0.65 -7.53
C GLY A 105 -2.58 0.66 -8.03
N HIS A 106 -1.83 1.75 -7.84
CA HIS A 106 -0.39 1.75 -8.12
C HIS A 106 0.38 0.90 -7.12
N MET A 107 0.03 0.96 -5.83
CA MET A 107 0.67 0.17 -4.78
C MET A 107 0.55 -1.33 -5.03
N GLU A 108 -0.59 -1.82 -5.54
CA GLU A 108 -0.77 -3.23 -5.90
C GLU A 108 0.27 -3.74 -6.93
N PHE A 109 0.76 -2.87 -7.82
CA PHE A 109 1.85 -3.24 -8.74
C PHE A 109 3.23 -3.02 -8.13
N LEU A 110 3.38 -2.00 -7.29
CA LEU A 110 4.67 -1.68 -6.66
C LEU A 110 5.06 -2.66 -5.57
N ASP A 111 4.08 -3.35 -4.97
CA ASP A 111 4.25 -4.48 -4.06
C ASP A 111 5.08 -5.62 -4.69
N GLU A 112 5.00 -5.78 -6.02
CA GLU A 112 5.82 -6.74 -6.76
C GLU A 112 7.27 -6.23 -7.00
N GLY A 113 7.57 -4.99 -6.60
CA GLY A 113 8.87 -4.35 -6.72
C GLY A 113 9.66 -4.42 -5.42
N ASP A 114 10.90 -4.88 -5.52
CA ASP A 114 11.85 -5.15 -4.43
C ASP A 114 12.34 -3.86 -3.72
N GLU A 115 11.42 -3.07 -3.17
CA GLU A 115 11.71 -1.81 -2.49
C GLU A 115 10.92 -1.63 -1.19
N GLU A 116 11.65 -1.38 -0.11
CA GLU A 116 11.18 -1.34 1.28
C GLU A 116 9.97 -0.41 1.53
N GLU A 117 9.85 0.70 0.81
CA GLU A 117 8.76 1.67 1.02
C GLU A 117 7.47 1.31 0.25
N THR A 118 7.55 0.39 -0.72
CA THR A 118 6.41 -0.01 -1.55
C THR A 118 6.10 -1.50 -1.54
N GLU A 119 6.95 -2.31 -0.92
CA GLU A 119 6.72 -3.73 -0.68
C GLU A 119 5.74 -3.93 0.49
N ALA A 120 4.63 -4.63 0.24
CA ALA A 120 3.68 -5.04 1.26
C ALA A 120 3.88 -6.54 1.58
N SER A 121 4.24 -6.83 2.83
CA SER A 121 4.46 -8.19 3.30
C SER A 121 3.35 -8.62 4.27
N SER A 122 3.63 -9.58 5.16
CA SER A 122 2.74 -9.94 6.26
C SER A 122 2.48 -8.74 7.17
N THR A 123 1.34 -8.74 7.87
CA THR A 123 0.91 -7.60 8.68
C THR A 123 1.94 -7.20 9.74
N ASP A 124 2.59 -8.17 10.36
CA ASP A 124 3.71 -7.98 11.29
C ASP A 124 4.89 -7.26 10.64
N MET A 125 5.32 -7.68 9.45
CA MET A 125 6.41 -7.01 8.72
C MET A 125 6.02 -5.59 8.28
N ASN A 126 4.75 -5.37 7.89
CA ASN A 126 4.26 -4.03 7.54
C ASN A 126 4.24 -3.10 8.76
N ILE A 127 3.88 -3.61 9.94
CA ILE A 127 3.92 -2.84 11.20
C ILE A 127 5.37 -2.50 11.55
N GLU A 128 6.32 -3.45 11.39
CA GLU A 128 7.74 -3.21 11.60
C GLU A 128 8.29 -2.13 10.66
N SER A 129 7.95 -2.18 9.36
CA SER A 129 8.32 -1.14 8.39
C SER A 129 7.76 0.24 8.79
N CYS A 130 6.49 0.31 9.18
CA CYS A 130 5.88 1.55 9.69
C CYS A 130 6.57 2.06 10.98
N LEU A 131 6.97 1.16 11.87
CA LEU A 131 7.68 1.50 13.10
C LEU A 131 9.08 2.09 12.79
N ALA A 132 9.80 1.49 11.85
CA ALA A 132 11.09 1.98 11.38
C ALA A 132 10.96 3.36 10.73
N HIS A 133 9.92 3.56 9.92
CA HIS A 133 9.59 4.86 9.33
C HIS A 133 9.39 5.95 10.41
N GLU A 134 8.49 5.71 11.36
CA GLU A 134 8.17 6.69 12.42
C GLU A 134 9.37 6.96 13.34
N ARG A 135 10.21 5.95 13.60
CA ARG A 135 11.46 6.12 14.33
C ARG A 135 12.40 7.08 13.60
N LYS A 136 12.62 6.87 12.31
CA LYS A 136 13.49 7.72 11.49
C LYS A 136 12.98 9.16 11.44
N GLU A 137 11.67 9.34 11.33
CA GLU A 137 11.04 10.66 11.36
C GLU A 137 11.29 11.38 12.71
N PHE A 138 11.11 10.65 13.81
CA PHE A 138 11.27 11.15 15.18
C PHE A 138 12.73 11.44 15.57
N GLU A 139 13.64 10.49 15.32
CA GLU A 139 15.03 10.54 15.80
C GLU A 139 15.93 11.38 14.90
N GLU A 140 15.66 11.42 13.58
CA GLU A 140 16.55 12.02 12.59
C GLU A 140 15.90 13.18 11.83
N LYS A 141 14.80 12.94 11.09
CA LYS A 141 14.32 13.90 10.08
C LYS A 141 13.77 15.18 10.70
N TYR A 142 12.70 15.10 11.51
CA TYR A 142 12.04 16.30 12.03
C TYR A 142 12.93 17.15 12.94
N PRO A 143 13.82 16.58 13.78
CA PRO A 143 14.82 17.37 14.51
C PRO A 143 15.70 18.22 13.56
N THR A 144 16.29 17.61 12.54
CA THR A 144 17.17 18.32 11.60
C THR A 144 16.39 19.36 10.78
N TRP A 145 15.17 19.05 10.35
CA TRP A 145 14.36 20.01 9.59
C TRP A 145 13.86 21.19 10.44
N ALA A 146 13.56 20.96 11.73
CA ALA A 146 13.24 22.04 12.64
C ALA A 146 14.44 22.98 12.83
N GLU A 147 15.64 22.42 13.03
CA GLU A 147 16.89 23.19 13.16
C GLU A 147 17.12 24.07 11.93
N VAL A 148 17.05 23.51 10.72
CA VAL A 148 17.18 24.26 9.45
C VAL A 148 16.14 25.39 9.38
N ALA A 149 14.88 25.12 9.73
CA ALA A 149 13.84 26.15 9.72
C ALA A 149 14.15 27.30 10.70
N TYR A 150 14.73 27.02 11.86
CA TYR A 150 15.15 28.05 12.80
C TYR A 150 16.36 28.84 12.30
N GLU A 151 17.34 28.19 11.67
CA GLU A 151 18.48 28.85 11.02
C GLU A 151 18.04 29.83 9.92
N GLU A 152 17.00 29.46 9.18
CA GLU A 152 16.39 30.28 8.12
C GLU A 152 15.41 31.34 8.65
N ASN A 153 15.26 31.48 9.98
CA ASN A 153 14.33 32.40 10.65
C ASN A 153 12.84 32.13 10.35
N LEU A 154 12.49 30.87 10.09
CA LEU A 154 11.13 30.38 9.87
C LEU A 154 10.57 29.73 11.15
N SER A 155 10.46 30.52 12.24
CA SER A 155 10.11 30.01 13.58
C SER A 155 8.82 29.18 13.61
N ASP A 156 7.78 29.62 12.91
CA ASP A 156 6.49 28.93 12.89
C ASP A 156 6.58 27.56 12.20
N VAL A 157 7.43 27.45 11.18
CA VAL A 157 7.71 26.19 10.48
C VAL A 157 8.54 25.28 11.38
N GLY A 158 9.56 25.81 12.07
CA GLY A 158 10.36 25.03 13.03
C GLY A 158 9.49 24.44 14.15
N THR A 159 8.61 25.25 14.74
CA THR A 159 7.66 24.79 15.77
C THR A 159 6.67 23.76 15.21
N TRP A 160 6.25 23.91 13.95
CA TRP A 160 5.42 22.90 13.28
C TRP A 160 6.18 21.57 13.12
N MET A 161 7.45 21.60 12.69
CA MET A 161 8.27 20.39 12.57
C MET A 161 8.50 19.70 13.92
N GLU A 162 8.69 20.44 15.02
CA GLU A 162 8.75 19.86 16.37
C GLU A 162 7.43 19.19 16.79
N THR A 163 6.30 19.75 16.37
CA THR A 163 4.97 19.15 16.58
C THR A 163 4.84 17.84 15.82
N LEU A 164 5.35 17.78 14.59
CA LEU A 164 5.40 16.55 13.79
C LEU A 164 6.32 15.50 14.43
N ARG A 165 7.50 15.90 14.91
CA ARG A 165 8.39 15.01 15.70
C ARG A 165 7.65 14.33 16.85
N ASN A 166 6.90 15.11 17.64
CA ASN A 166 6.15 14.56 18.78
C ASN A 166 5.00 13.65 18.32
N THR A 167 4.42 13.90 17.15
CA THR A 167 3.41 13.04 16.53
C THR A 167 4.02 11.70 16.12
N SER A 168 5.16 11.71 15.44
CA SER A 168 5.89 10.49 15.08
C SER A 168 6.31 9.67 16.30
N PHE A 169 6.73 10.32 17.39
CA PHE A 169 7.00 9.63 18.66
C PHE A 169 5.76 8.88 19.18
N ASN A 170 4.59 9.52 19.13
CA ASN A 170 3.33 8.91 19.58
C ASN A 170 2.89 7.76 18.66
N ASN A 171 3.07 7.91 17.35
CA ASN A 171 2.79 6.87 16.37
C ASN A 171 3.72 5.67 16.58
N MET A 172 5.03 5.89 16.70
CA MET A 172 6.02 4.87 17.03
C MET A 172 5.63 4.08 18.28
N ARG A 173 5.24 4.78 19.37
CA ARG A 173 4.80 4.10 20.61
C ARG A 173 3.52 3.28 20.41
N THR A 174 2.63 3.73 19.54
CA THR A 174 1.37 3.02 19.23
C THR A 174 1.65 1.78 18.39
N LEU A 175 2.49 1.90 17.37
CA LEU A 175 2.94 0.81 16.52
C LEU A 175 3.70 -0.26 17.31
N GLN A 176 4.57 0.13 18.26
CA GLN A 176 5.24 -0.84 19.12
C GLN A 176 4.26 -1.70 19.92
N LYS A 177 3.24 -1.08 20.53
CA LYS A 177 2.20 -1.83 21.26
C LYS A 177 1.39 -2.74 20.34
N LEU A 178 1.14 -2.30 19.12
CA LEU A 178 0.44 -3.10 18.12
C LEU A 178 1.29 -4.31 17.69
N GLN A 179 2.59 -4.10 17.48
CA GLN A 179 3.56 -5.15 17.16
C GLN A 179 3.57 -6.22 18.27
N ASP A 180 3.71 -5.80 19.53
CA ASP A 180 3.71 -6.71 20.67
C ASP A 180 2.42 -7.55 20.74
N ALA A 181 1.26 -6.92 20.46
CA ALA A 181 -0.03 -7.60 20.46
C ALA A 181 -0.20 -8.59 19.29
N VAL A 182 0.30 -8.25 18.10
CA VAL A 182 0.26 -9.16 16.93
C VAL A 182 1.18 -10.37 17.16
N GLU A 183 2.36 -10.17 17.75
CA GLU A 183 3.26 -11.27 18.11
C GLU A 183 2.65 -12.21 19.15
N GLU A 184 1.92 -11.69 20.12
CA GLU A 184 1.18 -12.50 21.10
C GLU A 184 0.08 -13.34 20.41
N LEU A 185 -0.71 -12.73 19.52
CA LEU A 185 -1.73 -13.45 18.74
C LEU A 185 -1.15 -14.59 17.90
N TYR A 186 0.01 -14.39 17.27
CA TYR A 186 0.67 -15.44 16.51
C TYR A 186 1.15 -16.60 17.40
N LYS A 187 1.68 -16.30 18.59
CA LYS A 187 2.06 -17.34 19.57
C LYS A 187 0.86 -18.15 20.04
N GLU A 188 -0.25 -17.49 20.37
CA GLU A 188 -1.49 -18.17 20.77
C GLU A 188 -2.02 -19.11 19.67
N ALA A 189 -2.00 -18.66 18.41
CA ALA A 189 -2.43 -19.48 17.28
C ALA A 189 -1.52 -20.71 17.06
N GLU A 190 -0.20 -20.57 17.23
CA GLU A 190 0.75 -21.68 17.15
C GLU A 190 0.54 -22.71 18.27
N GLU A 191 0.27 -22.25 19.49
CA GLU A 191 -0.03 -23.13 20.63
C GLU A 191 -1.35 -23.90 20.43
N GLU A 192 -2.39 -23.25 19.92
CA GLU A 192 -3.67 -23.90 19.61
C GLU A 192 -3.52 -24.99 18.54
N ASP A 193 -2.79 -24.71 17.45
CA ASP A 193 -2.52 -25.67 16.37
C ASP A 193 -1.68 -26.87 16.87
N ALA A 194 -0.68 -26.61 17.73
CA ALA A 194 0.11 -27.67 18.37
C ALA A 194 -0.75 -28.58 19.26
N MET A 195 -1.67 -28.01 20.04
CA MET A 195 -2.60 -28.78 20.89
C MET A 195 -3.59 -29.62 20.06
N SER A 196 -4.12 -29.05 18.98
CA SER A 196 -5.05 -29.75 18.06
C SER A 196 -4.38 -30.96 17.40
N ARG A 197 -3.15 -30.81 16.91
CA ARG A 197 -2.36 -31.93 16.35
C ARG A 197 -2.04 -33.01 17.40
N GLY A 198 -1.74 -32.60 18.63
CA GLY A 198 -1.47 -33.51 19.74
C GLY A 198 -2.67 -34.33 20.23
N GLN A 199 -3.91 -33.86 19.98
CA GLN A 199 -5.14 -34.62 20.27
C GLN A 199 -5.49 -35.61 19.15
N ASN A 200 -5.34 -35.22 17.88
CA ASN A 200 -5.62 -36.11 16.74
C ASN A 200 -4.62 -37.26 16.57
N GLY A 201 -3.37 -37.11 17.05
CA GLY A 201 -2.39 -38.21 17.08
C GLY A 201 -2.71 -39.28 18.12
N ARG A 202 -3.40 -38.94 19.21
CA ARG A 202 -3.73 -39.88 20.29
C ARG A 202 -4.95 -40.76 20.00
N THR A 203 -5.81 -40.37 19.08
CA THR A 203 -7.04 -41.11 18.75
C THR A 203 -6.85 -42.19 17.69
N ASN A 204 -5.66 -42.31 17.08
CA ASN A 204 -5.40 -43.21 15.95
C ASN A 204 -4.49 -44.43 16.28
N GLU A 205 -4.05 -44.59 17.54
CA GLU A 205 -3.22 -45.73 17.99
C GLU A 205 -4.03 -46.82 18.72
N GLY A 206 -5.36 -46.77 18.68
CA GLY A 206 -6.24 -47.74 19.34
C GLY A 206 -7.18 -48.44 18.37
N ASN A 207 -6.67 -49.34 17.51
CA ASN A 207 -7.46 -50.40 16.89
C ASN A 207 -6.58 -51.60 16.50
#